data_AF-A0A3R6X2A4-F1
#
_entry.id   AF-A0A3R6X2A4-F1
#
_cell.length_a   1.000
_cell.length_b   1.000
_cell.length_c   1.000
_cell.angle_alpha   90.00
_cell.angle_beta   90.00
_cell.angle_gamma   90.00
#
_symmetry.space_group_name_H-M   'P 1'
#
loop_
_entity.id
_entity.type
_entity.pdbx_description
1 polymer ?
#
loop_
_entity_poly.entity_id
_entity_poly.type
_entity_poly.pdbx_seq_one_letter_code
_entity_poly.pdbx_strand_id
1 'polypeptide(L)'
;MSLYSCDADATASIAGPFDVILCSDLIYGDTELADLLMATIRTLSHVNTLIVFAHEARYAGNQGRYFLDSMAKSHVVTNIPFDQLDPVYRSTNIHVHLIRSR
;
A
#
# COMPACT_ATOMS: atom_id res chain seq x y z
N MET A 1 10.44 33.48 11.08
CA MET A 1 10.91 32.80 9.85
C MET A 1 10.31 31.41 9.88
N SER A 2 9.20 31.22 9.14
CA SER A 2 8.42 29.98 9.15
C SER A 2 9.14 28.96 8.27
N LEU A 3 9.52 27.81 8.83
CA LEU A 3 10.14 26.68 8.12
C LEU A 3 9.13 25.71 7.50
N TYR A 4 7.85 26.08 7.43
CA TYR A 4 6.87 25.32 6.66
C TYR A 4 6.95 25.77 5.19
N SER A 5 8.01 25.31 4.52
CA SER A 5 7.95 25.18 3.07
C SER A 5 6.83 24.19 2.78
N CYS A 6 5.82 24.63 2.04
CA CYS A 6 4.79 23.78 1.48
C CYS A 6 5.52 22.72 0.65
N ASP A 7 5.59 21.47 1.12
CA ASP A 7 6.17 20.38 0.33
C ASP A 7 5.36 20.28 -0.96
N ALA A 8 6.00 20.62 -2.08
CA ALA A 8 5.40 20.46 -3.39
C ALA A 8 4.94 19.00 -3.51
N ASP A 9 3.71 18.78 -3.96
CA ASP A 9 3.17 17.44 -4.19
C ASP A 9 4.14 16.67 -5.10
N ALA A 10 4.88 15.71 -4.51
CA ALA A 10 5.91 14.95 -5.20
C ALA A 10 5.35 14.16 -6.40
N THR A 11 4.04 13.94 -6.43
CA THR A 11 3.36 13.28 -7.54
C THR A 11 3.14 14.19 -8.75
N ALA A 12 3.25 15.52 -8.60
CA ALA A 12 3.00 16.49 -9.68
C ALA A 12 3.96 16.35 -10.88
N SER A 13 5.13 15.74 -10.67
CA SER A 13 6.11 15.46 -11.73
C SER A 13 6.12 14.01 -12.21
N ILE A 14 5.33 13.14 -11.58
CA ILE A 14 5.27 11.71 -11.91
C ILE A 14 4.27 11.51 -13.04
N ALA A 15 4.73 10.94 -14.16
CA ALA A 15 3.88 10.57 -15.27
C ALA A 15 3.00 9.35 -14.89
N GLY A 16 1.85 9.63 -14.27
CA GLY A 16 0.76 8.67 -14.03
C GLY A 16 -0.43 8.88 -14.98
N PRO A 17 -1.44 8.00 -14.94
CA PRO A 17 -1.63 6.94 -13.95
C PRO A 17 -0.97 5.60 -14.36
N PHE A 18 -0.71 4.72 -13.38
CA PHE A 18 0.01 3.45 -13.60
C PHE A 18 -0.91 2.22 -13.60
N ASP A 19 -0.64 1.25 -14.46
CA ASP A 19 -1.33 -0.04 -14.46
C ASP A 19 -1.04 -0.88 -13.21
N VAL A 20 0.18 -0.74 -12.64
CA VAL A 20 0.60 -1.49 -11.46
C VAL A 20 1.34 -0.58 -10.49
N ILE A 21 0.97 -0.65 -9.21
CA ILE A 21 1.68 -0.01 -8.10
C ILE A 21 2.20 -1.11 -7.17
N LEU A 22 3.51 -1.08 -6.90
CA LEU A 22 4.17 -2.03 -6.01
C LEU A 22 4.49 -1.36 -4.67
N CYS A 23 4.06 -1.98 -3.59
CA CYS A 23 4.28 -1.51 -2.23
C CYS A 23 4.90 -2.65 -1.42
N SER A 24 6.09 -2.44 -0.85
CA SER A 24 6.78 -3.44 -0.03
C SER A 24 7.21 -2.81 1.30
N ASP A 25 6.66 -3.33 2.40
CA ASP A 25 6.95 -2.93 3.77
C ASP A 25 6.92 -1.41 3.97
N LEU A 26 5.78 -0.78 3.62
CA LEU A 26 5.59 0.67 3.70
C LEU A 26 4.83 1.12 4.96
N ILE A 27 4.35 0.20 5.80
CA ILE A 27 3.43 0.52 6.90
C ILE A 27 3.95 -0.02 8.23
N TYR A 28 4.22 0.90 9.16
CA TYR A 28 4.89 0.60 10.43
C TYR A 28 4.09 0.98 11.68
N GLY A 29 2.75 0.96 11.58
CA GLY A 29 1.85 1.19 12.72
C GLY A 29 1.32 2.62 12.89
N ASP A 30 1.79 3.54 12.05
CA ASP A 30 1.36 4.93 12.00
C ASP A 30 0.17 5.09 11.03
N THR A 31 -0.96 5.60 11.53
CA THR A 31 -2.18 5.82 10.73
C THR A 31 -2.08 7.02 9.81
N GLU A 32 -1.34 8.07 10.19
CA GLU A 32 -1.16 9.27 9.36
C GLU A 32 -0.32 8.92 8.13
N LEU A 33 0.76 8.16 8.31
CA LEU A 33 1.55 7.64 7.17
C LEU A 33 0.72 6.74 6.26
N ALA A 34 -0.16 5.91 6.83
CA ALA A 34 -1.06 5.09 6.02
C ALA A 34 -2.05 5.94 5.21
N ASP A 35 -2.58 7.03 5.77
CA ASP A 35 -3.48 7.95 5.09
C ASP A 35 -2.79 8.69 3.94
N LEU A 36 -1.55 9.15 4.16
CA LEU A 36 -0.71 9.76 3.12
C LEU A 36 -0.41 8.77 1.99
N LEU A 37 -0.04 7.53 2.32
CA LEU A 37 0.17 6.47 1.33
C LEU A 37 -1.09 6.20 0.50
N MET A 38 -2.25 6.11 1.15
CA MET A 38 -3.53 5.94 0.43
C MET A 38 -3.84 7.14 -0.48
N ALA A 39 -3.49 8.36 -0.07
CA ALA A 39 -3.64 9.54 -0.92
C ALA A 39 -2.73 9.46 -2.16
N THR A 40 -1.46 9.11 -1.98
CA THR A 40 -0.52 8.90 -3.09
C THR A 40 -0.99 7.81 -4.04
N ILE A 41 -1.42 6.66 -3.53
CA ILE A 41 -1.97 5.57 -4.34
C ILE A 41 -3.16 6.07 -5.16
N ARG A 42 -4.09 6.82 -4.57
CA ARG A 42 -5.25 7.37 -5.28
C ARG A 42 -4.84 8.31 -6.42
N THR A 43 -3.86 9.17 -6.21
CA THR A 43 -3.38 10.09 -7.25
C THR A 43 -2.71 9.35 -8.41
N LEU A 44 -2.00 8.26 -8.12
CA LEU A 44 -1.24 7.49 -9.10
C LEU A 44 -2.06 6.38 -9.80
N SER A 45 -3.25 6.07 -9.30
CA SER A 45 -4.11 5.00 -9.80
C SER A 45 -5.14 5.48 -10.81
N HIS A 46 -5.52 4.60 -11.72
CA HIS A 46 -6.76 4.62 -12.48
C HIS A 46 -7.64 3.41 -12.10
N VAL A 47 -8.84 3.31 -12.68
CA VAL A 47 -9.82 2.26 -12.32
C VAL A 47 -9.31 0.82 -12.48
N ASN A 48 -8.37 0.60 -13.40
CA ASN A 48 -7.81 -0.73 -13.69
C ASN A 48 -6.44 -0.96 -13.01
N THR A 49 -5.96 -0.02 -12.19
CA THR A 49 -4.69 -0.19 -11.49
C THR A 49 -4.74 -1.39 -10.55
N LEU A 50 -3.71 -2.25 -10.64
CA LEU A 50 -3.44 -3.29 -9.66
C LEU A 50 -2.43 -2.78 -8.64
N ILE A 51 -2.80 -2.81 -7.36
CA ILE A 51 -1.86 -2.56 -6.28
C ILE A 51 -1.42 -3.90 -5.71
N VAL A 52 -0.10 -4.13 -5.67
CA VAL A 52 0.50 -5.29 -5.02
C VAL A 52 1.14 -4.81 -3.72
N PHE A 53 0.57 -5.21 -2.59
CA PHE A 53 1.01 -4.78 -1.27
C PHE A 53 1.59 -5.97 -0.49
N ALA A 54 2.90 -5.94 -0.28
CA ALA A 54 3.62 -6.90 0.54
C ALA A 54 4.02 -6.26 1.88
N HIS A 55 3.84 -6.97 2.99
CA HIS A 55 4.26 -6.51 4.31
C HIS A 55 4.64 -7.67 5.23
N GLU A 56 5.48 -7.38 6.22
CA GLU A 56 5.79 -8.31 7.29
C GLU A 56 4.89 -8.06 8.51
N ALA A 57 4.18 -9.08 8.98
CA ALA A 57 3.42 -9.05 10.21
C ALA A 57 4.36 -9.01 11.43
N ARG A 58 4.53 -7.81 12.00
CA ARG A 58 5.35 -7.58 13.20
C ARG A 58 4.50 -7.56 14.47
N TYR A 59 4.89 -8.33 15.49
CA TYR A 59 4.12 -8.52 16.74
C TYR A 59 3.76 -7.24 17.53
N ALA A 60 4.36 -6.08 17.22
CA ALA A 60 4.04 -4.80 17.86
C ALA A 60 3.34 -3.85 16.87
N GLY A 61 2.03 -3.60 17.07
CA GLY A 61 1.29 -2.51 16.40
C GLY A 61 0.23 -2.93 15.38
N ASN A 62 -0.20 -1.96 14.55
CA ASN A 62 -1.33 -2.03 13.61
C ASN A 62 -1.03 -2.84 12.32
N GLN A 63 0.18 -3.40 12.12
CA GLN A 63 0.54 -4.42 11.09
C GLN A 63 -0.11 -4.26 9.69
N GLY A 64 -0.26 -3.03 9.18
CA GLY A 64 -0.96 -2.77 7.93
C GLY A 64 -2.49 -2.99 7.96
N ARG A 65 -3.07 -3.42 9.09
CA ARG A 65 -4.49 -3.69 9.28
C ARG A 65 -5.35 -2.48 8.98
N TYR A 66 -5.04 -1.32 9.56
CA TYR A 66 -5.75 -0.07 9.26
C TYR A 66 -5.74 0.29 7.77
N PHE A 67 -4.61 0.11 7.09
CA PHE A 67 -4.53 0.37 5.66
C PHE A 67 -5.37 -0.61 4.86
N LEU A 68 -5.26 -1.92 5.15
CA LEU A 68 -6.03 -2.96 4.45
C LEU A 68 -7.54 -2.77 4.69
N ASP A 69 -7.96 -2.53 5.93
CA ASP A 69 -9.35 -2.29 6.29
C ASP A 69 -9.88 -0.98 5.65
N SER A 70 -9.03 0.04 5.50
CA SER A 70 -9.40 1.29 4.83
C SER A 70 -9.49 1.14 3.32
N MET A 71 -8.55 0.45 2.68
CA MET A 71 -8.60 0.14 1.25
C MET A 71 -9.83 -0.73 0.93
N ALA A 72 -10.17 -1.69 1.78
CA ALA A 72 -11.33 -2.56 1.63
C ALA A 72 -12.68 -1.82 1.65
N LYS A 73 -12.74 -0.54 2.03
CA LYS A 73 -13.97 0.27 1.93
C LYS A 73 -14.37 0.53 0.46
N SER A 74 -13.39 0.66 -0.43
CA SER A 74 -13.61 0.98 -1.85
C SER A 74 -12.99 -0.01 -2.83
N HIS A 75 -12.11 -0.89 -2.36
CA HIS A 75 -11.38 -1.86 -3.18
C HIS A 75 -11.73 -3.30 -2.77
N VAL A 76 -11.47 -4.23 -3.68
CA VAL A 76 -11.35 -5.66 -3.37
C VAL A 76 -9.91 -5.92 -2.93
N VAL A 77 -9.74 -6.43 -1.72
CA VAL A 77 -8.44 -6.81 -1.15
C VAL A 77 -8.37 -8.34 -1.10
N THR A 78 -7.41 -8.93 -1.80
CA THR A 78 -7.22 -10.38 -1.88
C THR A 78 -5.86 -10.75 -1.32
N ASN A 79 -5.81 -11.49 -0.22
CA ASN A 79 -4.57 -12.06 0.30
C ASN A 79 -4.15 -13.27 -0.56
N ILE A 80 -2.90 -13.27 -1.03
CA ILE A 80 -2.32 -14.39 -1.76
C ILE A 80 -2.00 -15.53 -0.77
N PRO A 81 -2.48 -16.76 -1.02
CA PRO A 81 -2.14 -17.92 -0.21
C PRO A 81 -0.62 -18.18 -0.16
N PHE A 82 -0.12 -18.62 0.99
CA PHE A 82 1.30 -18.86 1.24
C PHE A 82 1.93 -19.87 0.26
N ASP A 83 1.16 -20.87 -0.15
CA ASP A 83 1.55 -21.90 -1.10
C ASP A 83 1.68 -21.37 -2.54
N GLN A 84 1.10 -20.21 -2.84
CA GLN A 84 1.23 -19.51 -4.13
C GLN A 84 2.38 -18.50 -4.15
N LEU A 85 3.03 -18.23 -3.02
CA LEU A 85 4.26 -17.44 -2.97
C LEU A 85 5.45 -18.27 -3.48
N ASP A 86 6.54 -17.59 -3.85
CA ASP A 86 7.78 -18.24 -4.26
C ASP A 86 8.20 -19.31 -3.23
N PRO A 87 8.49 -20.56 -3.65
CA PRO A 87 8.70 -21.67 -2.73
C PRO A 87 9.94 -21.50 -1.84
N VAL A 88 10.91 -20.67 -2.27
CA VAL A 88 12.17 -20.40 -1.58
C VAL A 88 12.09 -19.07 -0.83
N TYR A 89 11.60 -18.01 -1.47
CA TYR A 89 11.56 -16.65 -0.94
C TYR A 89 10.21 -16.28 -0.33
N ARG A 90 9.81 -17.02 0.70
CA ARG A 90 8.57 -16.79 1.46
C ARG A 90 8.77 -17.00 2.96
N SER A 91 7.93 -16.36 3.75
CA SER A 91 7.86 -16.55 5.20
C SER A 91 6.42 -16.50 5.68
N THR A 92 6.08 -17.22 6.75
CA THR A 92 4.72 -17.30 7.29
C THR A 92 4.23 -15.96 7.86
N ASN A 93 5.15 -15.05 8.17
CA ASN A 93 4.86 -13.69 8.59
C ASN A 93 4.94 -12.66 7.45
N ILE A 94 5.20 -13.08 6.20
CA ILE A 94 5.13 -12.19 5.03
C ILE A 94 3.80 -12.41 4.34
N HIS A 95 3.05 -11.33 4.15
CA HIS A 95 1.75 -11.35 3.50
C HIS A 95 1.78 -10.51 2.23
N VAL A 96 1.18 -11.01 1.15
CA VAL A 96 1.04 -10.30 -0.11
C VAL A 96 -0.44 -10.16 -0.44
N HIS A 97 -0.87 -8.93 -0.75
CA HIS A 97 -2.24 -8.58 -1.07
C HIS A 97 -2.31 -8.02 -2.49
N LEU A 98 -3.31 -8.46 -3.25
CA LEU A 98 -3.72 -7.83 -4.49
C LEU A 98 -4.92 -6.94 -4.18
N ILE A 99 -4.81 -5.66 -4.52
CA ILE A 99 -5.86 -4.67 -4.27
C ILE A 99 -6.30 -4.07 -5.60
N ARG A 100 -7.60 -4.13 -5.89
CA ARG A 100 -8.22 -3.65 -7.14
C ARG A 100 -9.44 -2.80 -6.85
N SER A 101 -9.70 -1.80 -7.69
CA SER A 101 -10.95 -1.04 -7.62
C SER A 101 -12.16 -1.97 -7.74
N ARG A 102 -13.28 -1.60 -7.09
CA ARG A 102 -14.55 -2.34 -7.20
C ARG A 102 -15.32 -1.99 -8.45
#